data_AF-A0A7C3LWI8-F1
#
_entry.id   AF-A0A7C3LWI8-F1
#
_cell.length_a   1.000
_cell.length_b   1.000
_cell.length_c   1.000
_cell.angle_alpha   90.00
_cell.angle_beta   90.00
_cell.angle_gamma   90.00
#
_symmetry.space_group_name_H-M   'P 1'
#
loop_
_entity.id
_entity.type
_entity.pdbx_description
1 polymer ?
#
loop_
_entity_poly.entity_id
_entity_poly.type
_entity_poly.pdbx_seq_one_letter_code
_entity_poly.pdbx_strand_id
1 'polypeptide(L)'
;MKSLLEKIATTIDTHQLLLSGDIVVLGISGGPDSLCMLHALRQLAGHYSVTLHVAHLNHGIRGQEADEDARFVQELCASWGVPCTVERADVPALAQARRLAIEEAARQARYAFLGSLA
;
A
#
# COMPACT_ATOMS: atom_id res chain seq x y z
N MET A 1 -21.47 7.04 18.57
CA MET A 1 -20.21 7.34 17.84
C MET A 1 -20.17 6.43 16.62
N LYS A 2 -19.90 6.97 15.42
CA LYS A 2 -19.70 6.12 14.24
C LYS A 2 -18.44 5.27 14.38
N SER A 3 -18.48 4.02 13.95
CA SER A 3 -17.31 3.14 13.90
C SER A 3 -16.28 3.66 12.89
N LEU A 4 -15.04 3.17 12.95
CA LEU A 4 -14.00 3.54 11.98
C LEU A 4 -14.42 3.15 10.54
N LEU A 5 -14.99 1.96 10.36
CA LEU A 5 -15.46 1.50 9.05
C LEU A 5 -16.56 2.40 8.48
N GLU A 6 -17.51 2.83 9.31
CA GLU A 6 -18.57 3.76 8.88
C GLU A 6 -18.02 5.12 8.47
N LYS A 7 -16.98 5.62 9.16
CA LYS A 7 -16.31 6.86 8.77
C LYS A 7 -15.60 6.70 7.43
N ILE A 8 -14.88 5.61 7.23
CA ILE A 8 -14.20 5.30 5.96
C ILE A 8 -15.21 5.18 4.82
N ALA A 9 -16.29 4.42 4.99
CA ALA A 9 -17.36 4.29 4.00
C ALA A 9 -18.01 5.65 3.68
N THR A 10 -18.34 6.44 4.71
CA THR A 10 -18.89 7.79 4.51
C THR A 10 -17.93 8.66 3.69
N THR A 11 -16.61 8.59 3.94
CA THR A 11 -15.61 9.33 3.17
C THR A 11 -15.53 8.85 1.72
N ILE A 12 -15.55 7.53 1.49
CA ILE A 12 -15.57 6.94 0.14
C ILE A 12 -16.79 7.46 -0.64
N ASP A 13 -17.98 7.41 -0.04
CA ASP A 13 -19.22 7.84 -0.68
C ASP A 13 -19.24 9.35 -0.94
N THR A 14 -18.79 10.14 0.03
CA THR A 14 -18.78 11.61 -0.07
C THR A 14 -17.88 12.10 -1.19
N HIS A 15 -16.74 11.44 -1.40
CA HIS A 15 -15.74 11.86 -2.37
C HIS A 15 -15.71 10.98 -3.63
N GLN A 16 -16.61 10.01 -3.75
CA GLN A 16 -16.68 9.08 -4.87
C GLN A 16 -15.32 8.42 -5.16
N LEU A 17 -14.65 7.95 -4.10
CA LEU A 17 -13.26 7.46 -4.20
C LEU A 17 -13.13 6.09 -4.87
N LEU A 18 -14.22 5.31 -4.92
CA LEU A 18 -14.27 3.96 -5.46
C LEU A 18 -15.49 3.81 -6.36
N LEU A 19 -15.31 3.19 -7.53
CA LEU A 19 -16.37 2.81 -8.44
C LEU A 19 -16.48 1.28 -8.52
N SER A 20 -17.70 0.80 -8.74
CA SER A 20 -17.95 -0.64 -8.90
C SER A 20 -17.15 -1.20 -10.08
N GLY A 21 -16.43 -2.30 -9.85
CA GLY A 21 -15.55 -2.92 -10.84
C GLY A 21 -14.10 -2.45 -10.81
N ASP A 22 -13.76 -1.44 -10.01
CA ASP A 22 -12.38 -0.97 -9.89
C ASP A 22 -11.44 -2.06 -9.36
N ILE A 23 -10.20 -2.04 -9.87
CA ILE A 23 -9.06 -2.70 -9.23
C ILE A 23 -8.28 -1.63 -8.47
N VAL A 24 -8.24 -1.76 -7.15
CA VAL A 24 -7.62 -0.77 -6.27
C VAL A 24 -6.25 -1.27 -5.84
N VAL A 25 -5.20 -0.59 -6.31
CA VAL A 25 -3.82 -0.83 -5.87
C VAL A 25 -3.57 -0.10 -4.54
N LEU A 26 -3.36 -0.86 -3.47
CA LEU A 26 -3.10 -0.36 -2.13
C LEU A 26 -1.60 -0.34 -1.83
N GLY A 27 -1.02 0.85 -1.70
CA GLY A 27 0.35 1.01 -1.21
C GLY A 27 0.45 0.73 0.28
N ILE A 28 1.07 -0.39 0.68
CA ILE A 28 1.20 -0.83 2.08
C ILE A 28 2.65 -0.73 2.53
N SER A 29 2.94 0.07 3.55
CA SER A 29 4.30 0.24 4.07
C SER A 29 4.71 -0.81 5.10
N GLY A 30 3.77 -1.60 5.61
CA GLY A 30 3.97 -2.50 6.75
C GLY A 30 3.72 -1.83 8.11
N GLY A 31 3.58 -0.49 8.14
CA GLY A 31 3.22 0.25 9.34
C GLY A 31 1.74 0.10 9.73
N PRO A 32 1.39 0.34 11.01
CA PRO A 32 0.06 0.10 11.56
C PRO A 32 -1.06 0.84 10.80
N ASP A 33 -0.82 2.08 10.37
CA ASP A 33 -1.81 2.87 9.62
C ASP A 33 -2.17 2.20 8.28
N SER A 34 -1.15 1.75 7.54
CA SER A 34 -1.34 1.08 6.25
C SER A 34 -2.01 -0.28 6.41
N LEU A 35 -1.68 -1.02 7.46
CA LEU A 35 -2.31 -2.29 7.78
C LEU A 35 -3.78 -2.12 8.21
N CYS A 36 -4.08 -1.06 8.97
CA CYS A 36 -5.44 -0.68 9.31
C CYS A 36 -6.26 -0.35 8.05
N MET A 37 -5.68 0.42 7.12
CA MET A 37 -6.30 0.73 5.84
C MET A 37 -6.58 -0.53 5.01
N LEU A 38 -5.61 -1.45 4.87
CA LEU A 38 -5.79 -2.73 4.18
C LEU A 38 -6.94 -3.53 4.81
N HIS A 39 -6.93 -3.67 6.13
CA HIS A 39 -7.95 -4.41 6.86
C HIS A 39 -9.35 -3.80 6.67
N ALA A 40 -9.46 -2.48 6.72
CA ALA A 40 -10.73 -1.78 6.52
C ALA A 40 -11.26 -1.92 5.09
N LEU A 41 -10.41 -1.68 4.09
CA LEU A 41 -10.82 -1.78 2.69
C LEU A 41 -11.12 -3.22 2.28
N ARG A 42 -10.42 -4.23 2.82
CA ARG A 42 -10.77 -5.64 2.61
C ARG A 42 -12.20 -5.96 3.06
N GLN A 43 -12.63 -5.42 4.20
CA GLN A 43 -14.00 -5.61 4.69
C GLN A 43 -15.05 -4.89 3.84
N LEU A 44 -14.68 -3.74 3.28
CA LEU A 44 -15.57 -2.92 2.46
C LEU A 44 -15.57 -3.31 0.97
N ALA A 45 -14.57 -4.07 0.50
CA ALA A 45 -14.37 -4.37 -0.92
C ALA A 45 -15.60 -5.00 -1.58
N GLY A 46 -16.25 -5.95 -0.90
CA GLY A 46 -17.47 -6.59 -1.40
C GLY A 46 -18.67 -5.63 -1.47
N HIS A 47 -18.77 -4.68 -0.54
CA HIS A 47 -19.83 -3.66 -0.56
C HIS A 47 -19.71 -2.73 -1.78
N TYR A 48 -18.47 -2.34 -2.11
CA TYR A 48 -18.18 -1.49 -3.27
C TYR A 48 -17.97 -2.27 -4.58
N SER A 49 -18.02 -3.61 -4.55
CA SER A 49 -17.72 -4.47 -5.70
C SER A 49 -16.35 -4.16 -6.35
N VAL A 50 -15.34 -3.91 -5.53
CA VAL A 50 -13.96 -3.65 -5.98
C VAL A 50 -13.05 -4.84 -5.69
N THR A 51 -12.00 -4.96 -6.50
CA THR A 51 -10.90 -5.91 -6.26
C THR A 51 -9.72 -5.16 -5.64
N LEU A 52 -9.04 -5.77 -4.67
CA LEU A 52 -7.86 -5.17 -4.04
C LEU A 52 -6.59 -5.86 -4.52
N HIS A 53 -5.55 -5.07 -4.77
CA HIS A 53 -4.18 -5.55 -5.00
C HIS A 53 -3.22 -4.80 -4.08
N VAL A 54 -2.44 -5.51 -3.27
CA VAL A 54 -1.46 -4.90 -2.37
C VAL A 54 -0.13 -4.68 -3.09
N ALA A 55 0.44 -3.50 -2.91
CA ALA A 55 1.76 -3.13 -3.40
C ALA A 55 2.64 -2.68 -2.23
N HIS A 56 3.69 -3.44 -1.94
CA HIS A 56 4.69 -3.07 -0.92
C HIS A 56 6.03 -2.78 -1.59
N LEU A 57 6.63 -1.63 -1.26
CA LEU A 57 7.99 -1.29 -1.69
C LEU A 57 8.91 -1.24 -0.47
N ASN A 58 9.87 -2.16 -0.42
CA ASN A 58 10.99 -2.07 0.49
C ASN A 58 12.02 -1.07 -0.07
N HIS A 59 12.24 0.02 0.65
CA HIS A 59 13.08 1.13 0.20
C HIS A 59 14.59 0.89 0.43
N GLY A 60 14.97 -0.22 1.07
CA GLY A 60 16.37 -0.55 1.34
C GLY A 60 17.05 0.33 2.40
N ILE A 61 16.28 1.02 3.25
CA ILE A 61 16.80 1.99 4.23
C ILE A 61 17.06 1.35 5.61
N ARG A 62 16.17 0.48 6.09
CA ARG A 62 16.22 -0.08 7.46
C ARG A 62 16.81 -1.48 7.55
N GLY A 63 17.49 -1.94 6.49
CA GLY A 63 18.09 -3.27 6.45
C GLY A 63 17.09 -4.38 6.79
N GLN A 64 17.43 -5.22 7.76
CA GLN A 64 16.67 -6.40 8.14
C GLN A 64 15.21 -6.09 8.55
N GLU A 65 14.95 -4.98 9.25
CA GLU A 65 13.57 -4.64 9.64
C GLU A 65 12.67 -4.42 8.42
N ALA A 66 13.20 -3.80 7.35
CA ALA A 66 12.42 -3.60 6.13
C ALA A 66 12.19 -4.91 5.37
N ASP A 67 13.13 -5.85 5.45
CA ASP A 67 12.97 -7.19 4.89
C ASP A 67 11.92 -8.00 5.68
N GLU A 68 11.87 -7.83 7.00
CA GLU A 68 10.86 -8.43 7.87
C GLU A 68 9.46 -7.86 7.62
N ASP A 69 9.32 -6.54 7.43
CA ASP A 69 8.05 -5.90 7.05
C ASP A 69 7.54 -6.42 5.71
N ALA A 70 8.42 -6.55 4.72
CA ALA A 70 8.07 -7.07 3.39
C ALA A 70 7.53 -8.52 3.48
N ARG A 71 8.22 -9.37 4.25
CA ARG A 71 7.78 -10.75 4.51
C ARG A 71 6.44 -10.79 5.22
N PHE A 72 6.27 -9.98 6.28
CA PHE A 72 5.03 -9.90 7.03
C PHE A 72 3.85 -9.50 6.14
N VAL A 73 4.00 -8.46 5.30
CA VAL A 73 2.94 -8.02 4.39
C VAL A 73 2.58 -9.12 3.40
N GLN A 74 3.57 -9.82 2.85
CA GLN A 74 3.36 -10.92 1.92
C GLN A 74 2.57 -12.08 2.56
N GLU A 75 2.98 -12.50 3.76
CA GLU A 75 2.31 -13.56 4.53
C GLU A 75 0.88 -13.18 4.91
N LEU A 76 0.68 -11.94 5.35
CA LEU A 76 -0.64 -11.41 5.69
C LEU A 76 -1.58 -11.45 4.49
N CYS A 77 -1.13 -10.95 3.34
CA CYS A 77 -1.92 -10.94 2.12
C CYS A 77 -2.26 -12.36 1.64
N ALA A 78 -1.30 -13.29 1.72
CA ALA A 78 -1.53 -14.69 1.42
C ALA A 78 -2.61 -15.30 2.34
N SER A 79 -2.54 -15.04 3.66
CA SER A 79 -3.52 -15.53 4.62
C SER A 79 -4.93 -14.96 4.39
N TRP A 80 -5.03 -13.77 3.80
CA TRP A 80 -6.29 -13.09 3.52
C TRP A 80 -6.81 -13.30 2.09
N GLY A 81 -6.05 -14.02 1.25
CA GLY A 81 -6.39 -14.23 -0.16
C GLY A 81 -6.35 -12.96 -1.00
N VAL A 82 -5.53 -11.98 -0.62
CA VAL A 82 -5.38 -10.71 -1.35
C VAL A 82 -4.13 -10.78 -2.23
N PRO A 83 -4.23 -10.56 -3.55
CA PRO A 83 -3.07 -10.45 -4.43
C PRO A 83 -2.07 -9.41 -3.91
N CYS A 84 -0.78 -9.72 -3.95
CA CYS A 84 0.27 -8.86 -3.42
C CYS A 84 1.51 -8.88 -4.32
N THR A 85 1.98 -7.70 -4.69
CA THR A 85 3.29 -7.49 -5.31
C THR A 85 4.21 -6.82 -4.29
N VAL A 86 5.37 -7.41 -4.08
CA VAL A 86 6.42 -6.90 -3.20
C VAL A 86 7.65 -6.64 -4.04
N GLU A 87 8.17 -5.43 -4.00
CA GLU A 87 9.39 -5.03 -4.70
C GLU A 87 10.41 -4.40 -3.75
N ARG A 88 11.66 -4.33 -4.20
CA ARG A 88 12.75 -3.66 -3.48
C ARG A 88 13.42 -2.62 -4.37
N ALA A 89 13.67 -1.44 -3.81
CA ALA A 89 14.48 -0.39 -4.43
C ALA A 89 15.64 -0.02 -3.51
N ASP A 90 16.82 0.24 -4.09
CA ASP A 90 17.94 0.86 -3.38
C ASP A 90 17.78 2.39 -3.40
N VAL A 91 16.94 2.89 -2.48
CA VAL A 91 16.66 4.32 -2.38
C VAL A 91 17.88 5.14 -1.95
N PRO A 92 18.76 4.66 -1.04
CA PRO A 92 20.02 5.34 -0.75
C PRO A 92 20.88 5.57 -2.01
N ALA A 93 21.06 4.54 -2.84
CA ALA A 93 21.81 4.68 -4.09
C ALA A 93 21.11 5.62 -5.08
N LEU A 94 19.77 5.54 -5.17
CA LEU A 94 18.97 6.44 -6.03
C LEU A 94 19.10 7.91 -5.62
N ALA A 95 19.02 8.19 -4.31
CA ALA A 95 19.16 9.53 -3.75
C ALA A 95 20.54 10.12 -4.07
N GLN A 96 21.60 9.31 -3.91
CA GLN A 96 22.97 9.72 -4.23
C GLN A 96 23.14 10.00 -5.74
N ALA A 97 22.69 9.09 -6.60
CA ALA A 97 22.84 9.21 -8.04
C ALA A 97 22.09 10.43 -8.61
N ARG A 98 20.91 10.73 -8.07
CA ARG A 98 20.06 11.84 -8.53
C ARG A 98 20.25 13.14 -7.76
N ARG A 99 21.11 13.17 -6.73
CA ARG A 99 21.31 14.30 -5.82
C ARG A 99 20.00 14.79 -5.19
N LEU A 100 19.18 13.86 -4.74
CA LEU A 100 17.89 14.14 -4.10
C LEU A 100 17.97 13.90 -2.60
N ALA A 101 17.06 14.55 -1.85
CA ALA A 101 16.80 14.15 -0.47
C ALA A 101 16.25 12.69 -0.45
N ILE A 102 16.57 11.94 0.60
CA ILE A 102 16.19 10.53 0.71
C ILE A 102 14.68 10.31 0.63
N GLU A 103 13.89 11.20 1.25
CA GLU A 103 12.42 11.15 1.24
C GLU A 103 11.85 11.38 -0.17
N GLU A 104 12.47 12.28 -0.94
CA GLU A 104 12.06 12.57 -2.31
C GLU A 104 12.40 11.41 -3.24
N ALA A 105 13.59 10.81 -3.09
CA ALA A 105 13.95 9.59 -3.83
C ALA A 105 13.03 8.42 -3.48
N ALA A 106 12.69 8.25 -2.19
CA ALA A 106 11.74 7.24 -1.72
C ALA A 106 10.36 7.45 -2.34
N ARG A 107 9.87 8.69 -2.32
CA ARG A 107 8.59 9.07 -2.91
C ARG A 107 8.56 8.74 -4.40
N GLN A 108 9.58 9.15 -5.15
CA GLN A 108 9.66 8.86 -6.59
C GLN A 108 9.69 7.35 -6.89
N ALA A 109 10.50 6.58 -6.16
CA ALA A 109 10.56 5.13 -6.31
C ALA A 109 9.19 4.48 -6.02
N ARG A 110 8.52 4.91 -4.94
CA ARG A 110 7.19 4.42 -4.57
C ARG A 110 6.15 4.72 -5.64
N TYR A 111 6.07 5.95 -6.13
CA TYR A 111 5.08 6.29 -7.17
C TYR A 111 5.38 5.62 -8.51
N ALA A 112 6.66 5.45 -8.87
CA ALA A 112 7.04 4.71 -10.07
C ALA A 112 6.60 3.24 -9.99
N PHE A 113 6.82 2.59 -8.84
CA PHE A 113 6.37 1.23 -8.59
C PHE A 113 4.84 1.10 -8.58
N LEU A 114 4.13 1.97 -7.86
CA LEU A 114 2.67 1.94 -7.84
C LEU A 114 2.08 2.17 -9.24
N GLY A 115 2.68 3.08 -10.02
CA GLY A 115 2.26 3.37 -11.38
C GLY A 115 2.54 2.24 -12.38
N SER A 116 3.49 1.33 -12.11
CA SER A 116 3.72 0.17 -12.97
C SER A 116 2.74 -0.99 -12.73
N LEU A 117 1.87 -0.87 -11.71
CA LEU A 117 0.85 -1.86 -11.36
C LEU A 117 -0.58 -1.40 -11.71
N ALA A 118 -0.74 -0.14 -12.15
CA ALA A 118 -2.02 0.51 -12.41
C ALA A 118 -2.35 0.56 -13.91
#